data_AF-A0A7C5Q0V9-F1
#
_entry.id   AF-A0A7C5Q0V9-F1
#
_cell.length_a   1.000
_cell.length_b   1.000
_cell.length_c   1.000
_cell.angle_alpha   90.00
_cell.angle_beta   90.00
_cell.angle_gamma   90.00
#
_symmetry.space_group_name_H-M   'P 1'
#
loop_
_entity.id
_entity.type
_entity.pdbx_description
1 polymer ?
#
loop_
_entity_poly.entity_id
_entity_poly.type
_entity_poly.pdbx_seq_one_letter_code
_entity_poly.pdbx_strand_id
1 'polypeptide(L)'
;MEDQMYISIKSFCRAHEIGLDFIEEVLEYELIEVQKTEDDLLLPEEQLERLERILRLHYELGINMPGIDVILRLLERFYSF
;
A
#
# COMPACT_ATOMS: atom_id res chain seq x y z
N MET A 1 9.82 -11.90 20.53
CA MET A 1 9.18 -10.64 20.13
C MET A 1 9.80 -10.33 18.78
N GLU A 2 9.05 -10.48 17.70
CA GLU A 2 9.51 -10.06 16.38
C GLU A 2 9.58 -8.54 16.39
N ASP A 3 10.74 -7.97 16.05
CA ASP A 3 10.83 -6.54 15.77
C ASP A 3 10.10 -6.31 14.45
N GLN A 4 8.89 -5.76 14.54
CA GLN A 4 8.12 -5.37 13.37
C GLN A 4 8.77 -4.10 12.81
N MET A 5 9.33 -4.19 11.62
CA MET A 5 9.99 -3.05 10.97
C MET A 5 8.94 -2.17 10.31
N TYR A 6 9.11 -0.85 10.45
CA TYR A 6 8.20 0.15 9.91
C TYR A 6 8.91 1.12 8.98
N ILE A 7 8.19 1.57 7.96
CA ILE A 7 8.62 2.55 6.98
C ILE A 7 7.69 3.75 7.08
N SER A 8 8.23 4.97 7.19
CA SER A 8 7.39 6.17 7.13
C SER A 8 6.74 6.29 5.75
N ILE A 9 5.42 6.49 5.70
CA ILE A 9 4.69 6.73 4.45
C ILE A 9 5.26 7.92 3.69
N LYS A 10 5.73 8.96 4.39
CA LYS A 10 6.38 10.13 3.76
C LYS A 10 7.67 9.72 3.06
N SER A 11 8.47 8.84 3.67
CA SER A 11 9.69 8.30 3.06
C SER A 11 9.37 7.43 1.84
N PHE A 12 8.34 6.59 1.92
CA PHE A 12 7.85 5.80 0.79
C PHE A 12 7.42 6.71 -0.38
N CYS A 13 6.55 7.69 -0.11
CA CYS A 13 6.06 8.63 -1.13
C CYS A 13 7.21 9.35 -1.83
N ARG A 14 8.21 9.81 -1.05
CA ARG A 14 9.41 10.46 -1.59
C ARG A 14 10.25 9.53 -2.45
N ALA A 15 10.41 8.26 -2.07
CA ALA A 15 11.21 7.29 -2.80
C ALA A 15 10.56 6.88 -4.14
N HIS A 16 9.23 6.85 -4.20
CA HIS A 16 8.47 6.48 -5.40
C HIS A 16 7.91 7.68 -6.18
N GLU A 17 8.24 8.91 -5.76
CA GLU A 17 7.78 10.17 -6.38
C GLU A 17 6.24 10.27 -6.54
N ILE A 18 5.50 9.76 -5.54
CA ILE A 18 4.04 9.81 -5.49
C ILE A 18 3.57 10.78 -4.40
N GLY A 19 2.33 11.25 -4.52
CA GLY A 19 1.69 12.10 -3.51
C GLY A 19 1.03 11.30 -2.38
N LEU A 20 0.76 12.00 -1.27
CA LEU A 20 0.05 11.43 -0.12
C LEU A 20 -1.43 11.16 -0.44
N ASP A 21 -2.01 11.90 -1.38
CA ASP A 21 -3.36 11.72 -1.90
C ASP A 21 -3.59 10.31 -2.46
N PHE A 22 -2.59 9.75 -3.14
CA PHE A 22 -2.64 8.36 -3.59
C PHE A 22 -2.70 7.40 -2.40
N ILE A 23 -1.88 7.62 -1.37
CA ILE A 23 -1.89 6.76 -0.17
C ILE A 23 -3.21 6.86 0.57
N GLU A 24 -3.79 8.06 0.67
CA GLU A 24 -5.11 8.27 1.25
C GLU A 24 -6.17 7.47 0.50
N GLU A 25 -6.16 7.48 -0.84
CA GLU A 25 -7.06 6.66 -1.66
C GLU A 25 -6.87 5.16 -1.37
N VAL A 26 -5.62 4.68 -1.34
CA VAL A 26 -5.32 3.27 -1.05
C VAL A 26 -5.83 2.85 0.34
N LEU A 27 -5.74 3.73 1.34
CA LEU A 27 -6.26 3.49 2.69
C LEU A 27 -7.79 3.54 2.75
N GLU A 28 -8.44 4.43 2.01
CA GLU A 28 -9.91 4.50 1.91
C GLU A 28 -10.51 3.22 1.32
N TYR A 29 -9.80 2.58 0.40
CA TYR A 29 -10.17 1.26 -0.15
C TYR A 29 -9.73 0.08 0.74
N GLU A 30 -9.15 0.35 1.92
CA GLU A 30 -8.65 -0.67 2.86
C GLU A 30 -7.69 -1.68 2.21
N LEU A 31 -6.93 -1.24 1.20
CA LEU A 31 -6.05 -2.13 0.44
C LEU A 31 -4.72 -2.41 1.13
N ILE A 32 -4.36 -1.63 2.14
CA ILE A 32 -3.19 -1.84 3.01
C ILE A 32 -3.56 -1.48 4.44
N GLU A 33 -2.76 -1.95 5.40
CA GLU A 33 -2.82 -1.53 6.79
C GLU A 33 -1.61 -0.66 7.16
N VAL A 34 -1.85 0.39 7.94
CA VAL A 34 -0.79 1.27 8.47
C VAL A 34 -1.00 1.53 9.95
N GLN A 35 0.09 1.73 10.67
CA GLN A 35 0.05 2.19 12.05
C GLN A 35 0.04 3.72 12.09
N LYS A 36 -1.00 4.28 12.70
CA LYS A 36 -1.08 5.72 12.94
C LYS A 36 -0.42 6.09 14.26
N THR A 37 0.46 7.09 14.22
CA THR A 37 1.05 7.74 15.39
C THR A 37 0.55 9.18 15.50
N GLU A 38 0.97 9.93 16.52
CA GLU A 38 0.54 11.33 16.70
C GLU A 38 0.91 12.21 15.49
N ASP A 39 2.07 11.94 14.85
CA ASP A 39 2.63 12.81 13.80
C ASP A 39 2.83 12.12 12.43
N ASP A 40 2.70 10.79 12.35
CA ASP A 40 3.03 10.05 11.13
C ASP A 40 2.21 8.78 10.89
N LEU A 41 2.20 8.35 9.62
CA LEU A 41 1.70 7.05 9.19
C LEU A 41 2.90 6.14 8.93
N LEU A 42 2.89 4.98 9.58
CA LEU A 42 3.94 3.98 9.50
C LEU A 42 3.41 2.75 8.78
N LEU A 43 4.05 2.40 7.66
CA LEU A 43 3.78 1.19 6.90
C LEU A 43 4.57 0.03 7.51
N PRO A 44 3.90 -1.05 7.96
CA PRO A 44 4.57 -2.31 8.29
C PRO A 44 5.35 -2.83 7.08
N GLU A 45 6.57 -3.34 7.26
CA GLU A 45 7.40 -3.85 6.16
C GLU A 45 6.69 -4.95 5.34
N GLU A 46 5.87 -5.79 5.98
CA GLU A 46 5.05 -6.82 5.32
C GLU A 46 4.03 -6.26 4.31
N GLN A 47 3.62 -4.99 4.47
CA GLN A 47 2.71 -4.30 3.55
C GLN A 47 3.45 -3.60 2.39
N LEU A 48 4.79 -3.53 2.41
CA LEU A 48 5.58 -2.84 1.41
C LEU A 48 5.37 -3.43 0.02
N GLU A 49 5.53 -4.75 -0.13
CA GLU A 49 5.36 -5.43 -1.43
C GLU A 49 3.94 -5.21 -1.98
N ARG A 50 2.95 -5.25 -1.10
CA ARG A 50 1.54 -5.03 -1.46
C ARG A 50 1.33 -3.61 -1.99
N LEU A 51 1.86 -2.60 -1.31
CA LEU A 51 1.75 -1.21 -1.74
C LEU A 51 2.49 -0.95 -3.06
N GLU A 52 3.69 -1.51 -3.24
CA GLU A 52 4.41 -1.39 -4.51
C GLU A 52 3.64 -2.05 -5.67
N ARG A 53 2.96 -3.18 -5.42
CA ARG A 53 2.09 -3.82 -6.42
C ARG A 53 0.92 -2.92 -6.81
N ILE A 54 0.27 -2.29 -5.83
CA ILE A 54 -0.82 -1.33 -6.07
C ILE A 54 -0.32 -0.16 -6.92
N LEU A 55 0.86 0.37 -6.60
CA LEU A 55 1.50 1.46 -7.34
C LEU A 55 1.72 1.08 -8.82
N ARG A 56 2.27 -0.12 -9.09
CA ARG A 56 2.45 -0.60 -10.47
C ARG A 56 1.12 -0.77 -11.20
N LEU A 57 0.12 -1.39 -10.57
CA LEU A 57 -1.20 -1.56 -11.17
C LEU A 57 -1.85 -0.21 -11.54
N HIS A 58 -1.69 0.80 -10.68
CA HIS A 58 -2.28 2.11 -10.90
C HIS A 58 -1.51 2.93 -11.94
N TYR A 59 -0.22 3.19 -11.69
CA TYR A 59 0.57 4.15 -12.47
C TYR A 59 1.16 3.55 -13.75
N GLU A 60 1.49 2.26 -13.78
CA GLU A 60 2.06 1.63 -14.97
C GLU A 60 0.98 1.02 -15.87
N LEU A 61 -0.06 0.41 -15.28
CA LEU A 61 -1.11 -0.29 -16.04
C LEU A 61 -2.42 0.49 -16.17
N GLY A 62 -2.54 1.65 -15.51
CA GLY A 62 -3.71 2.52 -15.62
C GLY A 62 -4.98 1.93 -15.00
N ILE A 63 -4.84 1.02 -14.03
CA ILE A 63 -5.98 0.39 -13.35
C ILE A 63 -6.46 1.31 -12.21
N ASN A 64 -7.76 1.52 -12.13
CA ASN A 64 -8.36 2.31 -11.04
C ASN A 64 -8.46 1.48 -9.74
N MET A 65 -8.69 2.15 -8.60
CA MET A 65 -8.77 1.47 -7.30
C MET A 65 -9.81 0.35 -7.22
N PRO A 66 -11.05 0.49 -7.74
CA PRO A 66 -11.99 -0.63 -7.78
C PRO A 66 -11.47 -1.85 -8.56
N GLY A 67 -10.75 -1.62 -9.66
CA GLY A 67 -10.11 -2.67 -10.44
C GLY A 67 -8.98 -3.35 -9.67
N ILE A 68 -8.15 -2.56 -8.98
CA ILE A 68 -7.07 -3.06 -8.13
C ILE A 68 -7.61 -3.94 -7.01
N ASP A 69 -8.66 -3.49 -6.30
CA ASP A 69 -9.32 -4.25 -5.23
C ASP A 69 -9.81 -5.63 -5.72
N VAL A 70 -10.47 -5.66 -6.90
CA VAL A 70 -10.87 -6.92 -7.52
C VAL A 70 -9.66 -7.81 -7.86
N ILE A 71 -8.60 -7.26 -8.45
CA ILE A 71 -7.40 -8.01 -8.81
C ILE A 71 -6.72 -8.60 -7.56
N LEU A 72 -6.54 -7.81 -6.50
CA LEU A 72 -5.90 -8.26 -5.27
C LEU A 72 -6.70 -9.38 -4.60
N ARG A 73 -8.03 -9.23 -4.48
CA ARG A 73 -8.90 -10.29 -3.95
C ARG A 73 -8.87 -11.56 -4.79
N LEU A 74 -8.76 -11.44 -6.11
CA LEU A 74 -8.60 -12.61 -6.98
C LEU A 74 -7.25 -13.28 -6.73
N LEU A 75 -6.17 -12.52 -6.62
CA LEU A 75 -4.82 -13.05 -6.37
C LEU A 75 -4.74 -13.75 -5.00
N GLU A 76 -5.33 -13.18 -3.94
CA GLU A 76 -5.41 -13.79 -2.61
C GLU A 76 -6.11 -15.17 -2.61
N ARG A 77 -7.05 -15.41 -3.52
CA ARG A 77 -7.71 -16.71 -3.66
C ARG A 77 -6.82 -17.79 -4.28
N PHE A 78 -5.82 -17.40 -5.06
CA PHE A 78 -4.92 -18.32 -5.75
C PHE A 78 -3.56 -18.44 -5.05
N TYR A 79 -3.15 -17.40 -4.34
CA TYR A 79 -1.88 -17.28 -3.65
C TYR A 79 -2.18 -16.82 -2.22
N SER A 80 -1.92 -17.68 -1.22
CA SER A 80 -1.82 -17.21 0.17
C SER A 80 -0.54 -16.39 0.28
N PHE A 81 -0.70 -15.07 0.34
CA PHE A 81 0.34 -14.15 0.79
C PHE A 81 0.32 -14.10 2.32
#